data_AF-A0A0A9BCB3-F1
#
_entry.id   AF-A0A0A9BCB3-F1
#
_cell.length_a   1.000
_cell.length_b   1.000
_cell.length_c   1.000
_cell.angle_alpha   90.00
_cell.angle_beta   90.00
_cell.angle_gamma   90.00
#
_symmetry.space_group_name_H-M   'P 1'
#
loop_
_entity.id
_entity.type
_entity.pdbx_description
1 polymer ?
#
loop_
_entity_poly.entity_id
_entity_poly.type
_entity_poly.pdbx_seq_one_letter_code
_entity_poly.pdbx_strand_id
1 'polypeptide(L)'
;MTADCAVMTPAKRAAMRRFRRRYLLYTVCHDRVRYNGTIFPECDADDGSEFHAWGESKRVTPRHRGYKKQSADMAGRPSTWPIGALRAD
;
A
#
# COMPACT_ATOMS: atom_id res chain seq x y z
N MET A 1 -30.45 16.64 3.37
CA MET A 1 -29.28 17.34 2.78
C MET A 1 -28.10 16.38 2.80
N THR A 2 -27.64 15.90 1.65
CA THR A 2 -26.40 15.10 1.58
C THR A 2 -25.24 16.06 1.37
N ALA A 3 -24.22 16.03 2.23
CA ALA A 3 -23.05 16.87 2.06
C ALA A 3 -22.35 16.55 0.72
N ASP A 4 -21.80 17.57 0.04
CA ASP A 4 -21.11 17.38 -1.25
C ASP A 4 -19.91 16.44 -1.17
N CYS A 5 -19.36 16.24 0.04
CA CYS A 5 -18.35 15.22 0.30
C CYS A 5 -18.90 13.79 0.14
N ALA A 6 -20.15 13.54 0.53
CA ALA A 6 -20.82 12.24 0.48
C ALA A 6 -21.27 11.82 -0.93
N VAL A 7 -21.42 12.78 -1.86
CA VAL A 7 -21.81 12.48 -3.24
C VAL A 7 -20.64 11.86 -4.01
N MET A 8 -20.80 10.61 -4.45
CA MET A 8 -19.84 9.92 -5.30
C MET A 8 -19.97 10.34 -6.76
N THR A 9 -19.23 11.40 -7.11
CA THR A 9 -19.08 11.83 -8.50
C THR A 9 -18.32 10.79 -9.33
N PRO A 10 -18.51 10.76 -10.66
CA PRO A 10 -17.74 9.87 -11.54
C PRO A 10 -16.22 10.01 -11.39
N ALA A 11 -15.73 11.24 -11.19
CA ALA A 11 -14.32 11.52 -10.96
C ALA A 11 -13.80 10.91 -9.64
N LYS A 12 -14.56 11.06 -8.54
CA LYS A 12 -14.23 10.42 -7.25
C LYS A 12 -14.22 8.89 -7.38
N ARG A 13 -15.21 8.31 -8.06
CA ARG A 13 -15.29 6.87 -8.32
C ARG A 13 -14.09 6.37 -9.14
N ALA A 14 -13.69 7.10 -10.17
CA ALA A 14 -12.50 6.77 -10.96
C ALA A 14 -11.20 6.86 -10.14
N ALA A 15 -11.07 7.88 -9.28
CA ALA A 15 -9.93 8.02 -8.37
C ALA A 15 -9.87 6.85 -7.36
N MET A 16 -11.00 6.44 -6.80
CA MET A 16 -11.10 5.27 -5.91
C MET A 16 -10.68 3.99 -6.61
N ARG A 17 -11.13 3.73 -7.84
CA ARG A 17 -10.68 2.58 -8.64
C ARG A 17 -9.17 2.59 -8.84
N ARG A 18 -8.59 3.73 -9.23
CA ARG A 18 -7.12 3.87 -9.41
C ARG A 18 -6.33 3.68 -8.12
N PHE A 19 -6.90 4.06 -6.98
CA PHE A 19 -6.28 3.84 -5.67
C PHE A 19 -6.31 2.35 -5.32
N ARG A 20 -7.48 1.71 -5.42
CA ARG A 20 -7.65 0.28 -5.11
C ARG A 20 -6.71 -0.58 -5.96
N ARG A 21 -6.65 -0.33 -7.25
CA ARG A 21 -5.74 -1.02 -8.20
C ARG A 21 -4.24 -0.90 -7.87
N ARG A 22 -3.83 0.09 -7.07
CA ARG A 22 -2.40 0.33 -6.75
C ARG A 22 -2.03 -0.04 -5.32
N TYR A 23 -2.94 0.15 -4.38
CA TYR A 23 -2.64 0.11 -2.95
C TYR A 23 -3.54 -0.83 -2.14
N LEU A 24 -4.63 -1.34 -2.70
CA LEU A 24 -5.47 -2.31 -1.99
C LEU A 24 -4.72 -3.64 -1.94
N LEU A 25 -4.48 -4.15 -0.73
CA LEU A 25 -3.73 -5.39 -0.49
C LEU A 25 -4.61 -6.62 -0.52
N TYR A 26 -5.83 -6.49 -0.01
CA TYR A 26 -6.77 -7.58 0.15
C TYR A 26 -8.20 -7.10 -0.10
N THR A 27 -9.02 -7.94 -0.72
CA THR A 27 -10.46 -7.71 -0.83
C THR A 27 -11.26 -9.01 -0.79
N VAL A 28 -12.32 -8.98 0.01
CA VAL A 28 -13.27 -10.08 0.16
C VAL A 28 -13.99 -10.40 -1.16
N CYS A 29 -14.24 -9.39 -2.00
CA CYS A 29 -14.91 -9.55 -3.28
C CYS A 29 -14.18 -10.47 -4.28
N HIS A 30 -12.88 -10.72 -4.07
CA HIS A 30 -12.08 -11.61 -4.91
C HIS A 30 -11.59 -12.85 -4.18
N ASP A 31 -11.94 -13.03 -2.90
CA ASP A 31 -11.58 -14.19 -2.10
C ASP A 31 -12.55 -15.36 -2.36
N ARG A 32 -12.25 -16.09 -3.44
CA ARG A 32 -12.98 -17.29 -3.84
C ARG A 32 -12.64 -18.50 -2.99
N VAL A 33 -11.50 -18.49 -2.30
CA VAL A 33 -11.08 -19.62 -1.46
C VAL A 33 -11.89 -19.63 -0.16
N ARG A 34 -12.03 -18.47 0.49
CA ARG A 34 -12.75 -18.36 1.76
C ARG A 34 -14.26 -18.51 1.61
N TYR A 35 -14.81 -17.96 0.52
CA TYR A 35 -16.26 -17.92 0.28
C TYR A 35 -16.72 -18.92 -0.78
N ASN A 36 -15.93 -19.96 -1.04
CA ASN A 36 -16.26 -21.06 -1.95
C ASN A 36 -16.73 -20.61 -3.34
N GLY A 37 -16.05 -19.60 -3.90
CA GLY A 37 -16.37 -19.03 -5.22
C GLY A 37 -17.61 -18.14 -5.26
N THR A 38 -18.28 -17.90 -4.14
CA THR A 38 -19.44 -17.00 -4.07
C THR A 38 -18.99 -15.56 -4.27
N ILE A 39 -19.57 -14.88 -5.25
CA ILE A 39 -19.39 -13.43 -5.43
C ILE A 39 -20.55 -12.76 -4.70
N PHE A 40 -20.24 -11.83 -3.81
CA PHE A 40 -21.27 -11.10 -3.11
C PHE A 40 -22.00 -10.13 -4.05
N PRO A 41 -23.32 -9.94 -3.89
CA PRO A 41 -24.12 -9.09 -4.77
C PRO A 41 -23.73 -7.61 -4.73
N GLU A 42 -23.05 -7.15 -3.68
CA GLU A 42 -22.49 -5.80 -3.56
C GLU A 42 -21.13 -5.62 -4.27
N CYS A 43 -20.53 -6.69 -4.76
CA CYS A 43 -19.20 -6.63 -5.36
C CYS A 43 -19.27 -6.30 -6.85
N ASP A 44 -18.53 -5.26 -7.25
CA ASP A 44 -18.33 -4.91 -8.66
C ASP A 44 -17.37 -5.91 -9.33
N ALA A 45 -17.75 -6.48 -10.48
CA ALA A 45 -16.96 -7.48 -11.21
C ALA A 45 -15.70 -6.92 -11.91
N ASP A 46 -15.59 -5.60 -12.02
CA ASP A 46 -14.60 -4.90 -12.88
C ASP A 46 -13.15 -4.94 -12.39
N ASP A 47 -12.89 -5.32 -11.14
CA ASP A 47 -11.54 -5.31 -10.55
C ASP A 47 -10.86 -6.71 -10.53
N GLY A 48 -11.50 -7.74 -11.12
CA GLY A 48 -11.16 -9.16 -10.90
C GLY A 48 -9.82 -9.68 -11.43
N SER A 49 -9.12 -8.97 -12.33
CA SER A 49 -7.87 -9.49 -12.92
C SER A 49 -6.63 -9.22 -12.06
N GLU A 50 -6.68 -8.22 -11.18
CA GLU A 50 -5.52 -7.73 -10.41
C GLU A 50 -5.31 -8.45 -9.06
N PHE A 51 -6.26 -9.30 -8.67
CA PHE A 51 -6.23 -10.05 -7.41
C PHE A 51 -6.04 -11.56 -7.63
N HIS A 52 -5.43 -12.22 -6.66
CA HIS A 52 -5.34 -13.67 -6.54
C HIS A 52 -6.71 -14.24 -6.13
N ALA A 53 -6.89 -15.55 -6.34
CA ALA A 53 -8.14 -16.25 -6.00
C ALA A 53 -8.47 -16.25 -4.50
N TRP A 54 -7.47 -16.00 -3.63
CA TRP A 54 -7.66 -15.83 -2.19
C TRP A 54 -7.82 -14.35 -1.77
N GLY A 55 -7.99 -13.44 -2.75
CA GLY A 55 -8.33 -12.03 -2.50
C GLY A 55 -7.15 -11.08 -2.34
N GLU A 56 -5.90 -11.54 -2.38
CA GLU A 56 -4.71 -10.66 -2.30
C GLU A 56 -4.37 -10.00 -3.63
N SER A 57 -3.89 -8.75 -3.58
CA SER A 57 -3.40 -8.04 -4.75
C SER A 57 -2.12 -8.65 -5.31
N LYS A 58 -2.07 -8.86 -6.64
CA LYS A 58 -0.86 -9.33 -7.34
C LYS A 58 0.26 -8.27 -7.40
N ARG A 59 -0.06 -7.01 -7.07
CA ARG A 59 0.80 -5.85 -7.33
C ARG A 59 1.65 -5.42 -6.15
N VAL A 60 1.26 -5.76 -4.93
CA VAL A 60 2.09 -5.43 -3.77
C VAL A 60 3.12 -6.53 -3.57
N THR A 61 4.11 -6.53 -4.46
CA THR A 61 5.45 -6.82 -3.98
C THR A 61 5.91 -5.56 -3.26
N PRO A 62 6.36 -5.65 -1.99
CA PRO A 62 7.13 -4.57 -1.40
C PRO A 62 8.26 -4.31 -2.39
N ARG A 63 8.24 -3.14 -3.07
CA ARG A 63 9.44 -2.65 -3.71
C ARG A 63 10.39 -2.48 -2.54
N HIS A 64 11.25 -3.47 -2.30
CA HIS A 64 12.46 -3.30 -1.53
C HIS A 64 13.14 -2.12 -2.17
N ARG A 65 12.89 -0.94 -1.62
CA ARG A 65 13.59 0.28 -1.95
C ARG A 65 14.95 0.00 -1.35
N GLY A 66 15.77 -0.72 -2.13
CA GLY A 66 17.09 -1.16 -1.73
C GLY A 66 17.73 0.05 -1.11
N TYR A 67 18.01 -0.05 0.19
CA TYR A 67 18.76 0.94 0.92
C TYR A 67 20.06 1.08 0.14
N LYS A 68 20.14 2.11 -0.72
CA LYS A 68 21.39 2.44 -1.38
C LYS A 68 22.31 2.80 -0.22
N LYS A 69 23.19 1.87 0.16
CA LYS A 69 24.41 2.20 0.89
C LYS A 69 25.08 3.28 0.05
N GLN A 70 24.86 4.53 0.42
CA GLN A 70 25.78 5.59 0.05
C GLN A 70 27.06 5.21 0.80
N SER A 71 27.96 4.53 0.09
CA SER A 71 29.35 4.42 0.47
C SER A 71 29.81 5.85 0.73
N ALA A 72 30.15 6.08 1.99
CA ALA A 72 30.58 7.36 2.49
C ALA A 72 31.84 7.82 1.74
N ASP A 73 31.68 8.77 0.82
CA ASP A 73 32.72 9.76 0.56
C ASP A 73 32.38 10.99 1.41
N MET A 74 32.55 10.84 2.73
CA MET A 74 32.65 11.97 3.65
C MET A 74 34.06 12.55 3.55
N ALA A 75 34.37 13.18 2.42
CA ALA A 75 35.36 14.24 2.40
C ALA A 75 34.72 15.46 3.10
N GLY A 76 34.99 15.62 4.41
CA GLY A 76 34.72 16.89 5.11
C GLY A 76 33.76 16.86 6.29
N ARG A 77 33.81 15.85 7.16
CA ARG A 77 33.11 15.93 8.46
C ARG A 77 34.12 16.31 9.58
N PRO A 78 34.07 17.55 10.13
CA PRO A 78 34.99 17.97 11.19
C PRO A 78 34.80 17.13 12.47
N SER A 79 35.92 16.74 13.07
CA SER A 79 36.07 15.71 14.11
C SER A 79 35.64 16.12 15.53
N THR A 80 34.88 17.20 15.69
CA THR A 80 34.59 17.79 17.01
C THR A 80 33.11 17.69 17.36
N TRP A 81 32.64 16.47 17.61
CA TRP A 81 31.45 16.25 18.43
C TRP A 81 31.79 15.21 19.50
N PRO A 82 31.74 15.55 20.80
CA PRO A 82 32.08 14.60 21.84
C PRO A 82 30.93 13.59 21.92
N ILE A 83 31.21 12.33 21.59
CA ILE A 83 30.30 11.23 21.90
C ILE A 83 30.43 11.03 23.41
N GLY A 84 29.46 11.54 24.16
CA GLY A 84 29.38 11.36 25.61
C GLY A 84 29.43 9.88 25.96
N ALA A 85 30.53 9.48 26.59
CA ALA A 85 30.64 8.19 27.26
C ALA A 85 29.84 8.26 28.56
N LEU A 86 28.55 7.94 28.50
CA LEU A 86 27.80 7.54 29.68
C LEU A 86 28.27 6.13 30.07
N ARG A 87 29.18 6.09 31.05
CA ARG A 87 29.43 4.91 31.86
C ARG A 87 28.15 4.63 32.64
N ALA A 88 27.64 3.41 32.57
CA ALA A 88 26.67 2.88 33.52
C ALA A 88 27.46 2.15 34.60
N ASP A 89 27.12 2.46 35.85
CA ASP A 89 27.62 1.83 37.08
C ASP A 89 27.21 0.34 37.19
#